data_AF-A0A3G8XYC2-F1
#
_entry.id   AF-A0A3G8XYC2-F1
#
_cell.length_a   1.000
_cell.length_b   1.000
_cell.length_c   1.000
_cell.angle_alpha   90.00
_cell.angle_beta   90.00
_cell.angle_gamma   90.00
#
_symmetry.space_group_name_H-M   'P 1'
#
loop_
_entity.id
_entity.type
_entity.pdbx_description
1 polymer ?
#
loop_
_entity_poly.entity_id
_entity_poly.type
_entity_poly.pdbx_seq_one_letter_code
_entity_poly.pdbx_strand_id
1 'polypeptide(L)'
;MKNLFYITTVFLGSLAMSSCSTHSPVNSANVASLIQKEEFTFVAERANPSGSTVTDIMHSLPGTNSGRLLNLDPGYTIEIKKDSLEVTLPYFGRMYTPAMDPSKNSYRFTSTDYSMVRSDGKKGTSVFTINTKDQQNPAQIVIQVFNSGKTYVSIDSNDRQSISYDGYITENRKPKK
;
A
#
# COMPACT_ATOMS: atom_id res chain seq x y z
N MET A 1 57.40 2.65 11.91
CA MET A 1 56.06 3.30 11.77
C MET A 1 55.61 3.45 10.30
N LYS A 2 56.07 2.63 9.34
CA LYS A 2 55.54 2.63 7.96
C LYS A 2 54.42 1.58 7.75
N ASN A 3 54.37 0.56 8.59
CA ASN A 3 53.39 -0.54 8.49
C ASN A 3 52.09 -0.26 9.28
N LEU A 4 51.99 0.87 9.98
CA LEU A 4 50.78 1.26 10.73
C LEU A 4 49.76 1.99 9.85
N PHE A 5 50.23 2.71 8.81
CA PHE A 5 49.36 3.38 7.84
C PHE A 5 48.67 2.42 6.86
N TYR A 6 49.26 1.25 6.60
CA TYR A 6 48.64 0.21 5.78
C TYR A 6 47.46 -0.47 6.49
N ILE A 7 47.45 -0.52 7.82
CA ILE A 7 46.40 -1.18 8.60
C ILE A 7 45.14 -0.30 8.68
N THR A 8 45.29 1.03 8.70
CA THR A 8 44.15 1.96 8.68
C THR A 8 43.52 2.13 7.29
N THR A 9 44.27 1.90 6.21
CA THR A 9 43.72 1.94 4.84
C THR A 9 42.95 0.69 4.45
N VAL A 10 43.19 -0.45 5.11
CA VAL A 10 42.42 -1.70 4.89
C VAL A 10 41.04 -1.64 5.57
N PHE A 11 40.88 -0.89 6.66
CA PHE A 11 39.60 -0.78 7.37
C PHE A 11 38.60 0.21 6.75
N LEU A 12 39.07 1.09 5.86
CA LEU A 12 38.23 2.06 5.15
C LEU A 12 37.65 1.53 3.83
N GLY A 13 38.01 0.30 3.43
CA GLY A 13 37.67 -0.30 2.14
C GLY A 13 36.47 -1.27 2.15
N SER A 14 35.80 -1.50 3.27
CA SER A 14 34.73 -2.52 3.38
C SER A 14 33.32 -1.97 3.64
N LEU A 15 33.06 -0.69 3.35
CA LEU A 15 31.68 -0.19 3.25
C LEU A 15 31.15 -0.42 1.83
N ALA A 16 31.14 -1.70 1.42
CA ALA A 16 30.48 -2.13 0.20
C ALA A 16 28.97 -2.03 0.39
N MET A 17 28.41 -0.93 -0.11
CA MET A 17 27.07 -0.78 -0.67
C MET A 17 26.04 -1.82 -0.20
N SER A 18 25.38 -1.51 0.91
CA SER A 18 24.08 -2.10 1.22
C SER A 18 23.17 -1.88 0.02
N SER A 19 22.84 -2.96 -0.67
CA SER A 19 21.96 -2.97 -1.82
C SER A 19 20.62 -2.35 -1.41
N CYS A 20 20.35 -1.14 -1.90
CA CYS A 20 19.00 -0.63 -1.94
C CYS A 20 18.26 -1.53 -2.92
N SER A 21 17.41 -2.44 -2.41
CA SER A 21 16.45 -3.16 -3.24
C SER A 21 15.56 -2.12 -3.89
N THR A 22 15.97 -1.67 -5.08
CA THR A 22 15.21 -0.72 -5.86
C THR A 22 14.03 -1.51 -6.40
N HIS A 23 12.89 -1.40 -5.71
CA HIS A 23 11.60 -1.75 -6.30
C HIS A 23 11.56 -1.07 -7.67
N SER A 24 11.46 -1.87 -8.75
CA SER A 24 11.58 -1.38 -10.11
C SER A 24 10.70 -0.14 -10.28
N PRO A 25 11.27 1.03 -10.58
CA PRO A 25 10.46 2.21 -10.78
C PRO A 25 9.55 1.95 -11.97
N VAL A 26 8.25 1.91 -11.73
CA VAL A 26 7.26 1.91 -12.80
C VAL A 26 7.57 3.17 -13.62
N ASN A 27 7.87 2.97 -14.91
CA ASN A 27 8.28 4.06 -15.80
C ASN A 27 7.23 5.20 -15.72
N SER A 28 7.67 6.42 -15.42
CA SER A 28 6.76 7.57 -15.20
C SER A 28 5.85 7.86 -16.40
N ALA A 29 6.31 7.57 -17.63
CA ALA A 29 5.47 7.68 -18.82
C ALA A 29 4.30 6.67 -18.81
N ASN A 30 4.50 5.49 -18.24
CA ASN A 30 3.45 4.48 -18.05
C ASN A 30 2.44 4.94 -16.99
N VAL A 31 2.93 5.49 -15.87
CA VAL A 31 2.09 6.01 -14.76
C VAL A 31 1.05 7.02 -15.25
N ALA A 32 1.45 8.00 -16.08
CA ALA A 32 0.51 8.98 -16.62
C ALA A 32 -0.62 8.34 -17.45
N SER A 33 -0.29 7.30 -18.22
CA SER A 33 -1.27 6.57 -19.02
C SER A 33 -2.25 5.77 -18.17
N LEU A 34 -1.79 5.18 -17.06
CA LEU A 34 -2.63 4.46 -16.10
C LEU A 34 -3.62 5.40 -15.42
N ILE A 35 -3.13 6.56 -14.96
CA ILE A 35 -3.95 7.60 -14.35
C ILE A 35 -4.99 8.12 -15.34
N GLN A 36 -4.64 8.29 -16.61
CA GLN A 36 -5.57 8.78 -17.64
C GLN A 36 -6.65 7.76 -17.99
N LYS A 37 -6.33 6.47 -18.02
CA LYS A 37 -7.31 5.40 -18.25
C LYS A 37 -8.21 5.14 -17.05
N GLU A 38 -7.76 5.54 -15.86
CA GLU A 38 -8.42 5.25 -14.58
C GLU A 38 -8.59 3.74 -14.31
N GLU A 39 -7.76 2.93 -14.97
CA GLU A 39 -7.73 1.48 -14.86
C GLU A 39 -6.30 1.06 -14.50
N PHE A 40 -6.11 0.62 -13.25
CA PHE A 40 -4.81 0.24 -12.73
C PHE A 40 -4.93 -0.63 -11.48
N THR A 41 -3.84 -1.33 -11.17
CA THR A 41 -3.71 -2.12 -9.95
C THR A 41 -2.77 -1.42 -8.98
N PHE A 42 -3.30 -0.99 -7.83
CA PHE A 42 -2.49 -0.65 -6.68
C PHE A 42 -1.96 -1.93 -6.02
N VAL A 43 -0.66 -1.97 -5.74
CA VAL A 43 0.03 -3.04 -5.02
C VAL A 43 0.53 -2.48 -3.70
N ALA A 44 0.03 -3.03 -2.60
CA ALA A 44 0.38 -2.57 -1.25
C ALA A 44 1.74 -3.15 -0.80
N GLU A 45 2.62 -2.29 -0.31
CA GLU A 45 3.93 -2.66 0.26
C GLU A 45 3.92 -2.58 1.78
N ARG A 46 3.09 -1.70 2.36
CA ARG A 46 3.03 -1.47 3.80
C ARG A 46 1.63 -1.06 4.24
N ALA A 47 1.19 -1.55 5.40
CA ALA A 47 -0.01 -1.09 6.08
C ALA A 47 0.31 -0.07 7.18
N ASN A 48 -0.57 0.90 7.39
CA ASN A 48 -0.43 1.98 8.35
C ASN A 48 -1.77 2.14 9.13
N PRO A 49 -1.95 1.38 10.23
CA PRO A 49 -3.12 1.49 11.09
C PRO A 49 -3.22 2.86 11.76
N SER A 50 -4.42 3.42 11.86
CA SER A 50 -4.64 4.75 12.48
C SER A 50 -4.58 4.74 14.01
N GLY A 51 -4.89 3.61 14.66
CA GLY A 51 -4.96 3.50 16.12
C GLY A 51 -3.62 3.24 16.79
N SER A 52 -3.38 3.87 17.95
CA SER A 52 -2.15 3.67 18.75
C SER A 52 -2.01 2.24 19.27
N THR A 53 -3.12 1.55 19.53
CA THR A 53 -3.12 0.20 20.13
C THR A 53 -2.30 -0.81 19.33
N VAL A 54 -2.37 -0.78 18.00
CA VAL A 54 -1.57 -1.68 17.15
C VAL A 54 -0.08 -1.39 17.33
N THR A 55 0.26 -0.10 17.31
CA THR A 55 1.62 0.38 17.56
C THR A 55 2.12 0.01 18.96
N ASP A 56 1.30 0.16 19.99
CA ASP A 56 1.64 -0.17 21.39
C ASP A 56 1.92 -1.68 21.56
N ILE A 57 1.05 -2.51 20.97
CA ILE A 57 1.23 -3.97 20.95
C ILE A 57 2.55 -4.30 20.25
N MET A 58 2.83 -3.71 19.09
CA MET A 58 4.04 -3.98 18.33
C MET A 58 5.32 -3.54 19.07
N HIS A 59 5.28 -2.47 19.86
CA HIS A 59 6.41 -2.05 20.69
C HIS A 59 6.61 -2.95 21.92
N SER A 60 5.56 -3.64 22.37
CA SER A 60 5.66 -4.59 23.49
C SER A 60 6.35 -5.91 23.12
N LEU A 61 6.53 -6.20 21.82
CA LEU A 61 7.09 -7.46 21.35
C LEU A 61 8.64 -7.45 21.41
N PRO A 62 9.27 -8.28 22.29
CA PRO A 62 10.71 -8.31 22.42
C PRO A 62 11.39 -8.85 21.15
N GLY A 63 12.52 -8.26 20.76
CA GLY A 63 13.35 -8.75 19.65
C GLY A 63 12.79 -8.50 18.25
N THR A 64 11.71 -7.73 18.10
CA THR A 64 11.15 -7.39 16.79
C THR A 64 11.40 -5.91 16.45
N ASN A 65 11.75 -5.62 15.20
CA ASN A 65 11.66 -4.25 14.71
C ASN A 65 10.20 -3.98 14.35
N SER A 66 9.46 -3.35 15.26
CA SER A 66 8.04 -3.00 15.13
C SER A 66 7.73 -2.42 13.74
N GLY A 67 8.60 -1.59 13.17
CA GLY A 67 8.39 -1.00 11.84
C GLY A 67 8.31 -1.99 10.66
N ARG A 68 8.86 -3.20 10.78
CA ARG A 68 8.87 -4.21 9.69
C ARG A 68 7.66 -5.14 9.69
N LEU A 69 6.96 -5.26 10.82
CA LEU A 69 5.80 -6.15 10.98
C LEU A 69 4.61 -5.77 10.08
N LEU A 70 4.57 -4.52 9.63
CA LEU A 70 3.52 -4.00 8.75
C LEU A 70 3.94 -3.92 7.28
N ASN A 71 5.16 -4.36 6.95
CA ASN A 71 5.55 -4.57 5.56
C ASN A 71 4.83 -5.82 5.05
N LEU A 72 4.23 -5.69 3.88
CA LEU A 72 3.37 -6.70 3.31
C LEU A 72 4.14 -7.53 2.27
N ASP A 73 3.87 -8.83 2.26
CA ASP A 73 4.28 -9.70 1.16
C ASP A 73 3.49 -9.38 -0.12
N PRO A 74 4.02 -9.71 -1.31
CA PRO A 74 3.30 -9.51 -2.56
C PRO A 74 1.94 -10.23 -2.58
N GLY A 75 0.93 -9.59 -3.17
CA GLY A 75 -0.40 -10.18 -3.38
C GLY A 75 -1.57 -9.40 -2.78
N TYR A 76 -1.29 -8.31 -2.07
CA TYR A 76 -2.32 -7.40 -1.58
C TYR A 76 -2.51 -6.23 -2.54
N THR A 77 -3.73 -6.08 -3.07
CA THR A 77 -4.00 -5.18 -4.19
C THR A 77 -5.36 -4.49 -4.12
N ILE A 78 -5.48 -3.37 -4.83
CA ILE A 78 -6.76 -2.85 -5.32
C ILE A 78 -6.65 -2.83 -6.84
N GLU A 79 -7.47 -3.61 -7.52
CA GLU A 79 -7.53 -3.62 -8.97
C GLU A 79 -8.78 -2.88 -9.44
N ILE A 80 -8.57 -1.75 -10.14
CA ILE A 80 -9.64 -0.93 -10.71
C ILE A 80 -9.76 -1.30 -12.18
N LYS A 81 -10.88 -1.91 -12.56
CA LYS A 81 -11.25 -2.24 -13.94
C LYS A 81 -12.42 -1.36 -14.34
N LYS A 82 -12.73 -1.34 -15.63
CA LYS A 82 -13.88 -0.60 -16.17
C LYS A 82 -15.20 -0.88 -15.44
N ASP A 83 -15.47 -2.15 -15.15
CA ASP A 83 -16.78 -2.61 -14.65
C ASP A 83 -16.71 -3.21 -13.23
N SER A 84 -15.52 -3.22 -12.60
CA SER A 84 -15.36 -3.83 -11.27
C SER A 84 -14.17 -3.26 -10.51
N LEU A 85 -14.34 -3.22 -9.20
CA LEU A 85 -13.32 -2.90 -8.21
C LEU A 85 -13.05 -4.16 -7.38
N GLU A 86 -11.84 -4.69 -7.44
CA GLU A 86 -11.43 -5.86 -6.67
C GLU A 86 -10.44 -5.44 -5.59
N VAL A 87 -10.84 -5.57 -4.32
CA VAL A 87 -10.05 -5.16 -3.16
C VAL A 87 -9.59 -6.40 -2.42
N THR A 88 -8.28 -6.52 -2.22
CA THR A 88 -7.62 -7.57 -1.46
C THR A 88 -6.55 -6.95 -0.56
N LEU A 89 -6.95 -6.44 0.60
CA LEU A 89 -6.07 -5.77 1.55
C LEU A 89 -6.22 -6.34 2.97
N PRO A 90 -5.11 -6.56 3.69
CA PRO A 90 -5.15 -7.05 5.06
C PRO A 90 -5.58 -5.92 5.99
N TYR A 91 -6.32 -6.22 7.06
CA TYR A 91 -6.73 -5.21 8.03
C TYR A 91 -6.01 -5.40 9.36
N PHE A 92 -5.46 -4.32 9.90
CA PHE A 92 -4.87 -4.27 11.24
C PHE A 92 -5.48 -3.08 11.97
N GLY A 93 -6.17 -3.33 13.08
CA GLY A 93 -6.84 -2.27 13.82
C GLY A 93 -8.03 -2.78 14.61
N ARG A 94 -8.81 -1.85 15.15
CA ARG A 94 -10.01 -2.16 15.92
C ARG A 94 -11.23 -2.23 15.01
N MET A 95 -11.88 -3.39 15.01
CA MET A 95 -13.23 -3.53 14.46
C MET A 95 -14.27 -3.27 15.54
N TYR A 96 -15.38 -2.65 15.18
CA TYR A 96 -16.53 -2.41 16.05
C TYR A 96 -17.57 -3.52 15.91
N THR A 97 -17.68 -4.11 14.72
CA THR A 97 -18.60 -5.19 14.38
C THR A 97 -17.86 -6.34 13.66
N PRO A 98 -16.96 -7.07 14.35
CA PRO A 98 -16.25 -8.19 13.74
C PRO A 98 -17.18 -9.35 13.39
N ALA A 99 -16.92 -9.98 12.24
CA ALA A 99 -17.58 -11.23 11.89
C ALA A 99 -16.97 -12.39 12.68
N MET A 100 -17.80 -13.39 13.01
CA MET A 100 -17.36 -14.66 13.61
C MET A 100 -16.35 -15.39 12.73
N ASP A 101 -16.51 -15.31 11.41
CA ASP A 101 -15.58 -15.84 10.42
C ASP A 101 -14.42 -14.86 10.21
N PRO A 102 -13.18 -15.20 10.63
CA PRO A 102 -12.03 -14.31 10.52
C PRO A 102 -11.66 -13.93 9.09
N SER A 103 -12.01 -14.76 8.10
CA SER A 103 -11.72 -14.47 6.69
C SER A 103 -12.45 -13.22 6.18
N LYS A 104 -13.55 -12.85 6.83
CA LYS A 104 -14.38 -11.67 6.51
C LYS A 104 -13.95 -10.40 7.23
N ASN A 105 -12.93 -10.47 8.07
CA ASN A 105 -12.45 -9.33 8.87
C ASN A 105 -11.35 -8.51 8.17
N SER A 106 -10.95 -8.88 6.96
CA SER A 106 -10.09 -8.08 6.08
C SER A 106 -10.88 -7.28 5.04
N TYR A 107 -10.25 -6.37 4.31
CA TYR A 107 -10.86 -5.76 3.12
C TYR A 107 -10.66 -6.71 1.93
N ARG A 108 -11.58 -7.67 1.79
CA ARG A 108 -11.59 -8.64 0.67
C ARG A 108 -12.97 -8.67 0.05
N PHE A 109 -13.15 -7.95 -1.03
CA PHE A 109 -14.43 -7.86 -1.71
C PHE A 109 -14.28 -7.45 -3.18
N THR A 110 -15.33 -7.70 -3.94
CA THR A 110 -15.51 -7.15 -5.28
C THR A 110 -16.75 -6.27 -5.25
N SER A 111 -16.63 -5.07 -5.84
CA SER A 111 -17.74 -4.14 -6.02
C SER A 111 -17.95 -3.90 -7.51
N THR A 112 -19.20 -3.99 -7.94
CA THR A 112 -19.66 -3.64 -9.30
C THR A 112 -20.52 -2.39 -9.30
N ASP A 113 -20.98 -1.94 -8.12
CA ASP A 113 -21.64 -0.65 -7.93
C ASP A 113 -20.82 0.26 -7.01
N TYR A 114 -20.01 1.11 -7.63
CA TYR A 114 -19.24 2.16 -6.96
C TYR A 114 -19.23 3.44 -7.78
N SER A 115 -19.05 4.58 -7.11
CA SER A 115 -18.68 5.83 -7.78
C SER A 115 -17.18 6.05 -7.67
N MET A 116 -16.59 6.66 -8.68
CA MET A 116 -15.20 7.12 -8.66
C MET A 116 -15.13 8.55 -9.17
N VAL A 117 -14.43 9.41 -8.42
CA VAL A 117 -14.16 10.80 -8.80
C VAL A 117 -12.67 11.03 -8.77
N ARG A 118 -12.13 11.57 -9.86
CA ARG A 118 -10.73 12.01 -9.93
C ARG A 118 -10.63 13.51 -9.68
N SER A 119 -9.61 13.91 -8.94
CA SER A 119 -9.22 15.30 -8.76
C SER A 119 -7.70 15.46 -8.75
N ASP A 120 -7.24 16.69 -8.97
CA ASP A 120 -5.83 17.03 -8.82
C ASP A 120 -5.51 17.27 -7.35
N GLY A 121 -4.47 16.59 -6.86
CA GLY A 121 -3.94 16.76 -5.51
C GLY A 121 -2.77 17.74 -5.46
N LYS A 122 -2.22 17.91 -4.25
CA LYS A 122 -1.05 18.77 -4.02
C LYS A 122 0.19 18.19 -4.70
N LYS A 123 1.14 19.05 -5.10
CA LYS A 123 2.43 18.64 -5.69
C LYS A 123 2.28 17.77 -6.96
N GLY A 124 1.21 17.97 -7.72
CA GLY A 124 0.97 17.28 -8.98
C GLY A 124 0.59 15.80 -8.84
N THR A 125 0.06 15.39 -7.68
CA THR A 125 -0.51 14.04 -7.51
C THR A 125 -1.91 13.96 -8.10
N SER A 126 -2.34 12.79 -8.55
CA SER A 126 -3.76 12.54 -8.87
C SER A 126 -4.45 11.83 -7.71
N VAL A 127 -5.66 12.25 -7.35
CA VAL A 127 -6.44 11.67 -6.26
C VAL A 127 -7.71 11.04 -6.83
N PHE A 128 -7.95 9.77 -6.53
CA PHE A 128 -9.17 9.05 -6.86
C PHE A 128 -9.94 8.77 -5.57
N THR A 129 -11.19 9.22 -5.50
CA THR A 129 -12.10 8.92 -4.39
C THR A 129 -13.17 7.96 -4.88
N ILE A 130 -13.16 6.76 -4.31
CA ILE A 130 -14.08 5.68 -4.63
C ILE A 130 -15.04 5.47 -3.47
N ASN A 131 -16.33 5.33 -3.74
CA ASN A 131 -17.33 4.97 -2.75
C ASN A 131 -18.13 3.75 -3.24
N THR A 132 -18.03 2.63 -2.53
CA THR A 132 -18.80 1.41 -2.83
C THR A 132 -20.23 1.53 -2.34
N LYS A 133 -21.20 0.96 -3.05
CA LYS A 133 -22.63 1.00 -2.68
C LYS A 133 -23.27 -0.37 -2.48
N ASP A 134 -22.62 -1.42 -2.95
CA ASP A 134 -23.07 -2.82 -2.91
C ASP A 134 -22.46 -3.65 -1.78
N GLN A 135 -21.66 -3.03 -0.90
CA GLN A 135 -21.02 -3.71 0.23
C GLN A 135 -21.88 -3.59 1.48
N GLN A 136 -21.88 -4.64 2.33
CA GLN A 136 -22.58 -4.63 3.62
C GLN A 136 -22.10 -3.46 4.50
N ASN A 137 -20.79 -3.19 4.49
CA ASN A 137 -20.17 -2.03 5.11
C ASN A 137 -19.57 -1.19 3.98
N PRO A 138 -20.30 -0.19 3.44
CA PRO A 138 -19.79 0.69 2.41
C PRO A 138 -18.44 1.30 2.81
N ALA A 139 -17.47 1.21 1.90
CA ALA A 139 -16.14 1.76 2.09
C ALA A 139 -15.93 2.99 1.20
N GLN A 140 -15.29 4.00 1.78
CA GLN A 140 -14.67 5.08 1.04
C GLN A 140 -13.17 4.79 0.90
N ILE A 141 -12.68 4.75 -0.33
CA ILE A 141 -11.28 4.51 -0.66
C ILE A 141 -10.73 5.75 -1.34
N VAL A 142 -9.68 6.34 -0.76
CA VAL A 142 -8.96 7.49 -1.34
C VAL A 142 -7.59 7.02 -1.78
N ILE A 143 -7.30 7.14 -3.08
CA ILE A 143 -6.05 6.71 -3.70
C ILE A 143 -5.33 7.96 -4.21
N GLN A 144 -4.19 8.30 -3.61
CA GLN A 144 -3.32 9.38 -4.04
C GLN A 144 -2.10 8.82 -4.77
N VAL A 145 -2.04 9.05 -6.08
CA VAL A 145 -0.97 8.59 -6.97
C VAL A 145 0.02 9.74 -7.23
N PHE A 146 1.29 9.49 -6.95
CA PHE A 146 2.39 10.40 -7.25
C PHE A 146 2.92 10.16 -8.66
N ASN A 147 3.57 11.18 -9.26
CA ASN A 147 4.16 11.07 -10.60
C ASN A 147 5.24 9.97 -10.73
N SER A 148 5.79 9.51 -9.61
CA SER A 148 6.72 8.38 -9.55
C SER A 148 6.03 7.00 -9.59
N GLY A 149 4.70 6.95 -9.58
CA GLY A 149 3.91 5.73 -9.44
C GLY A 149 3.74 5.25 -7.99
N LYS A 150 4.53 5.81 -7.04
CA LYS A 150 4.25 5.63 -5.61
C LYS A 150 2.84 6.12 -5.30
N THR A 151 2.18 5.41 -4.40
CA THR A 151 0.76 5.60 -4.16
C THR A 151 0.46 5.41 -2.69
N TYR A 152 -0.36 6.30 -2.15
CA TYR A 152 -0.92 6.21 -0.81
C TYR A 152 -2.42 5.91 -0.94
N VAL A 153 -2.90 4.93 -0.18
CA VAL A 153 -4.32 4.58 -0.13
C VAL A 153 -4.83 4.71 1.29
N SER A 154 -5.96 5.38 1.49
CA SER A 154 -6.70 5.39 2.75
C SER A 154 -8.06 4.75 2.55
N ILE A 155 -8.48 3.92 3.51
CA ILE A 155 -9.80 3.28 3.51
C ILE A 155 -10.51 3.61 4.81
N ASP A 156 -11.76 4.02 4.68
CA ASP A 156 -12.68 4.28 5.79
C ASP A 156 -13.98 3.49 5.59
N SER A 157 -14.49 2.89 6.67
CA SER A 157 -15.76 2.16 6.71
C SER A 157 -16.34 2.18 8.12
N ASN A 158 -17.67 2.11 8.23
CA ASN A 158 -18.37 2.31 9.52
C ASN A 158 -18.19 1.17 10.54
N ASP A 159 -17.66 0.03 10.13
CA ASP A 159 -17.52 -1.18 10.95
C ASP A 159 -16.18 -1.27 11.70
N ARG A 160 -15.23 -0.36 11.43
CA ARG A 160 -13.87 -0.43 11.95
C ARG A 160 -13.14 0.92 11.94
N GLN A 161 -11.98 0.98 12.58
CA GLN A 161 -11.08 2.13 12.44
C GLN A 161 -10.48 2.19 11.04
N SER A 162 -10.28 3.40 10.51
CA SER A 162 -9.62 3.61 9.23
C SER A 162 -8.18 3.09 9.22
N ILE A 163 -7.70 2.78 8.02
CA ILE A 163 -6.34 2.30 7.78
C ILE A 163 -5.84 2.86 6.47
N SER A 164 -4.53 3.05 6.36
CA SER A 164 -3.90 3.39 5.11
C SER A 164 -2.79 2.44 4.70
N TYR A 165 -2.35 2.56 3.45
CA TYR A 165 -1.33 1.73 2.85
C TYR A 165 -0.43 2.56 1.97
N ASP A 166 0.86 2.23 1.99
CA ASP A 166 1.82 2.71 1.01
C ASP A 166 2.11 1.62 -0.01
N GLY A 167 2.32 2.02 -1.25
CA GLY A 167 2.64 1.11 -2.33
C GLY A 167 2.89 1.81 -3.65
N TYR A 168 2.50 1.15 -4.74
CA TYR A 168 2.65 1.67 -6.09
C TYR A 168 1.56 1.15 -7.02
N ILE A 169 1.35 1.82 -8.15
CA ILE A 169 0.41 1.35 -9.18
C ILE A 169 1.12 0.63 -10.32
N THR A 170 0.41 -0.31 -10.92
CA THR A 170 0.84 -1.11 -12.08
C THR A 170 -0.30 -1.25 -13.09
N GLU A 171 0.03 -1.69 -14.30
CA GLU A 171 -0.97 -2.13 -15.27
C GLU A 171 -1.78 -3.31 -14.72
N ASN A 172 -3.09 -3.32 -15.01
CA ASN A 172 -3.95 -4.47 -14.72
C ASN A 172 -3.42 -5.71 -15.42
N ARG A 173 -3.53 -6.87 -14.76
CA ARG A 173 -3.13 -8.13 -15.38
C ARG A 173 -4.08 -8.42 -16.53
N LYS A 174 -3.53 -8.78 -17.69
CA LYS A 174 -4.35 -9.24 -18.82
C LYS A 174 -5.15 -10.47 -18.37
N PRO A 175 -6.46 -10.56 -18.68
CA PRO A 175 -7.23 -11.76 -18.40
C PRO A 175 -6.55 -12.95 -19.06
N LYS A 176 -6.37 -14.04 -18.31
CA LYS A 176 -5.90 -15.31 -18.91
C LYS A 176 -6.96 -15.73 -19.93
N LYS A 177 -6.57 -15.76 -21.20
CA LYS A 177 -7.39 -16.33 -22.28
C LYS A 177 -7.50 -17.84 -22.13
#